data_AF-A0A1S3IFK5-F1
#
_entry.id   AF-A0A1S3IFK5-F1
#
_cell.length_a   1.000
_cell.length_b   1.000
_cell.length_c   1.000
_cell.angle_alpha   90.00
_cell.angle_beta   90.00
_cell.angle_gamma   90.00
#
_symmetry.space_group_name_H-M   'P 1'
#
loop_
_entity.id
_entity.type
_entity.pdbx_description
1 polymer ?
#
loop_
_entity_poly.entity_id
_entity_poly.type
_entity_poly.pdbx_seq_one_letter_code
_entity_poly.pdbx_strand_id
1 'polypeptide(L)'
;MSSVEVPQSAPMYQYLEKKLFKQAYDVACLGVTDQDWAALAHEAMEGLDFDTAKKAFIRVRELRYLELLHSIEERRRRGETDNHLFLADFYAYQGKFGEAAKLYKRAGQEGKAMNMYTDLRMFEYAKVII
;
A
#
# COMPACT_ATOMS: atom_id res chain seq x y z
N MET A 1 19.21 3.43 36.23
CA MET A 1 19.41 2.91 34.86
C MET A 1 18.60 3.79 33.92
N SER A 2 19.25 4.70 33.21
CA SER A 2 18.62 5.52 32.17
C SER A 2 18.52 4.68 30.90
N SER A 3 17.34 4.14 30.62
CA SER A 3 17.05 3.46 29.36
C SER A 3 17.21 4.47 28.22
N VAL A 4 18.26 4.30 27.43
CA VAL A 4 18.38 5.01 26.16
C VAL A 4 17.33 4.40 25.25
N GLU A 5 16.23 5.11 25.02
CA GLU A 5 15.27 4.78 23.96
C GLU A 5 15.99 4.97 22.63
N VAL A 6 16.71 3.95 22.17
CA VAL A 6 17.25 3.91 20.82
C VAL A 6 16.05 3.61 19.91
N PRO A 7 15.68 4.51 18.98
CA PRO A 7 14.65 4.22 18.00
C PRO A 7 15.01 2.92 17.27
N GLN A 8 14.13 1.91 17.36
CA GLN A 8 14.36 0.61 16.70
C GLN A 8 14.06 0.67 15.19
N SER A 9 13.97 1.88 14.63
CA SER A 9 13.71 2.15 13.22
C SER A 9 14.78 1.51 12.34
N ALA A 10 16.07 1.53 12.73
CA ALA A 10 17.14 0.94 11.92
C ALA A 10 17.00 -0.59 11.73
N PRO A 11 16.81 -1.41 12.77
CA PRO A 11 16.48 -2.83 12.60
C PRO A 11 15.18 -3.07 11.82
N MET A 12 14.15 -2.24 12.04
CA MET A 12 12.88 -2.35 11.31
C MET A 12 13.08 -2.21 9.80
N TYR A 13 13.83 -1.19 9.35
CA TYR A 13 14.12 -0.97 7.93
C TYR A 13 14.89 -2.14 7.31
N GLN A 14 15.81 -2.78 8.04
CA GLN A 14 16.51 -3.98 7.56
C GLN A 14 15.56 -5.16 7.30
N TYR A 15 14.52 -5.31 8.13
CA TYR A 15 13.48 -6.33 7.89
C TYR A 15 12.58 -5.95 6.71
N LEU A 16 12.26 -4.67 6.54
CA LEU A 16 11.49 -4.18 5.39
C LEU A 16 12.21 -4.43 4.06
N GLU A 17 13.51 -4.14 3.97
CA GLU A 17 14.33 -4.42 2.78
C GLU A 17 14.30 -5.91 2.38
N LYS A 18 14.19 -6.79 3.36
CA LYS A 18 14.08 -8.25 3.16
C LYS A 18 12.65 -8.74 2.97
N LYS A 19 11.66 -7.85 2.93
CA LYS A 19 10.22 -8.16 2.87
C LYS A 19 9.73 -9.04 4.04
N LEU A 20 10.41 -8.93 5.18
CA LEU A 20 10.09 -9.64 6.42
C LEU A 20 9.13 -8.79 7.27
N PHE A 21 7.91 -8.60 6.75
CA PHE A 21 6.94 -7.63 7.31
C PHE A 21 6.48 -7.97 8.73
N LYS A 22 6.32 -9.26 9.05
CA LYS A 22 5.95 -9.69 10.41
C LYS A 22 7.03 -9.34 11.43
N GLN A 23 8.29 -9.61 11.09
CA GLN A 23 9.43 -9.26 11.95
C GLN A 23 9.58 -7.73 12.06
N ALA A 24 9.39 -7.00 10.96
CA ALA A 24 9.38 -5.55 10.97
C ALA A 24 8.27 -4.99 11.88
N TYR A 25 7.08 -5.60 11.88
CA TYR A 25 5.98 -5.25 12.76
C TYR A 25 6.29 -5.53 14.25
N ASP A 26 6.88 -6.68 14.55
CA ASP A 26 7.30 -7.01 15.92
C ASP A 26 8.31 -5.99 16.46
N VAL A 27 9.28 -5.59 15.63
CA VAL A 27 10.24 -4.52 15.98
C VAL A 27 9.54 -3.17 16.13
N ALA A 28 8.60 -2.84 15.23
CA ALA A 28 7.85 -1.59 15.31
C ALA A 28 7.04 -1.49 16.62
N CYS A 29 6.56 -2.61 17.15
CA CYS A 29 5.87 -2.68 18.44
C CYS A 29 6.75 -2.35 19.65
N LEU A 30 8.08 -2.48 19.52
CA LEU A 30 9.04 -2.12 20.59
C LEU A 30 9.25 -0.61 20.74
N GLY A 31 8.80 0.19 19.77
CA GLY A 31 8.91 1.64 19.78
C GLY A 31 9.61 2.17 18.54
N VAL A 32 8.81 2.68 17.61
CA VAL A 32 9.25 3.44 16.42
C VAL A 32 8.33 4.65 16.24
N THR A 33 8.74 5.60 15.38
CA THR A 33 7.96 6.81 15.15
C THR A 33 6.68 6.53 14.35
N ASP A 34 5.69 7.42 14.38
CA ASP A 34 4.50 7.28 13.53
C ASP A 34 4.86 7.29 12.03
N GLN A 35 5.95 7.98 11.64
CA GLN A 35 6.48 7.96 10.27
C GLN A 35 7.02 6.58 9.89
N ASP A 36 7.73 5.91 10.81
CA ASP A 36 8.21 4.54 10.61
C ASP A 36 7.04 3.55 10.48
N TRP A 37 5.99 3.73 11.28
CA TRP A 37 4.75 2.95 11.14
C TRP A 37 4.06 3.14 9.80
N ALA A 38 4.01 4.38 9.30
CA ALA A 38 3.47 4.67 7.98
C ALA A 38 4.32 3.99 6.89
N ALA A 39 5.65 4.05 6.98
CA ALA A 39 6.55 3.36 6.06
C ALA A 39 6.33 1.84 6.07
N LEU A 40 6.24 1.21 7.25
CA LEU A 40 5.90 -0.21 7.38
C LEU A 40 4.54 -0.53 6.74
N ALA A 41 3.53 0.30 6.95
CA ALA A 41 2.20 0.11 6.37
C ALA A 41 2.23 0.14 4.84
N HIS A 42 2.89 1.14 4.26
CA HIS A 42 3.01 1.28 2.81
C HIS A 42 3.83 0.14 2.19
N GLU A 43 4.98 -0.22 2.77
CA GLU A 43 5.82 -1.31 2.25
C GLU A 43 5.13 -2.68 2.37
N ALA A 44 4.45 -2.95 3.49
CA ALA A 44 3.67 -4.17 3.65
C ALA A 44 2.53 -4.24 2.62
N MET A 45 1.91 -3.11 2.31
CA MET A 45 0.85 -3.00 1.30
C MET A 45 1.40 -3.25 -0.11
N GLU A 46 2.53 -2.64 -0.49
CA GLU A 46 3.23 -2.93 -1.77
C GLU A 46 3.70 -4.39 -1.85
N GLY A 47 4.09 -4.97 -0.71
CA GLY A 47 4.45 -6.37 -0.54
C GLY A 47 3.28 -7.36 -0.50
N LEU A 48 2.04 -6.88 -0.60
CA LEU A 48 0.80 -7.67 -0.54
C LEU A 48 0.57 -8.39 0.80
N ASP A 49 1.25 -7.98 1.86
CA ASP A 49 0.98 -8.42 3.24
C ASP A 49 -0.09 -7.53 3.87
N PHE A 50 -1.33 -7.77 3.44
CA PHE A 50 -2.50 -6.99 3.85
C PHE A 50 -2.77 -7.05 5.37
N ASP A 51 -2.40 -8.14 6.05
CA ASP A 51 -2.63 -8.28 7.49
C ASP A 51 -1.72 -7.32 8.28
N THR A 52 -0.43 -7.32 7.96
CA THR A 52 0.54 -6.40 8.56
C THR A 52 0.21 -4.95 8.19
N ALA A 53 -0.09 -4.68 6.92
CA ALA A 53 -0.48 -3.35 6.46
C ALA A 53 -1.69 -2.81 7.21
N LYS A 54 -2.75 -3.61 7.39
CA LYS A 54 -3.96 -3.23 8.12
C LYS A 54 -3.68 -2.86 9.57
N LYS A 55 -2.90 -3.68 10.28
CA LYS A 55 -2.52 -3.39 11.68
C LYS A 55 -1.74 -2.08 11.77
N ALA A 56 -0.80 -1.86 10.86
CA ALA A 56 -0.01 -0.63 10.81
C ALA A 56 -0.87 0.60 10.46
N PHE A 57 -1.76 0.52 9.46
CA PHE A 57 -2.68 1.62 9.11
C PHE A 57 -3.69 1.96 10.20
N ILE A 58 -4.15 0.98 11.00
CA ILE A 58 -4.97 1.24 12.20
C ILE A 58 -4.17 2.08 13.21
N ARG A 59 -2.89 1.75 13.39
CA ARG A 59 -2.01 2.44 14.36
C ARG A 59 -1.73 3.89 13.98
N VAL A 60 -1.57 4.19 12.69
CA VAL A 60 -1.37 5.56 12.17
C VAL A 60 -2.68 6.29 11.85
N ARG A 61 -3.83 5.62 11.96
CA ARG A 61 -5.18 6.17 11.71
C ARG A 61 -5.41 6.70 10.29
N GLU A 62 -4.79 6.04 9.32
CA GLU A 62 -4.92 6.36 7.89
C GLU A 62 -6.21 5.74 7.30
N LEU A 63 -7.36 6.40 7.52
CA LEU A 63 -8.68 5.87 7.18
C LEU A 63 -8.85 5.54 5.69
N ARG A 64 -8.30 6.36 4.79
CA ARG A 64 -8.40 6.15 3.33
C ARG A 64 -7.79 4.82 2.90
N TYR A 65 -6.65 4.45 3.48
CA TYR A 65 -5.99 3.18 3.18
C TYR A 65 -6.70 2.00 3.84
N LEU A 66 -7.32 2.18 5.00
CA LEU A 66 -8.15 1.15 5.63
C LEU A 66 -9.40 0.82 4.80
N GLU A 67 -10.06 1.83 4.22
CA GLU A 67 -11.19 1.63 3.31
C GLU A 67 -10.76 0.88 2.05
N LEU A 68 -9.62 1.23 1.46
CA LEU A 68 -9.04 0.52 0.33
C LEU A 68 -8.75 -0.95 0.68
N LEU A 69 -8.09 -1.20 1.82
CA LEU A 69 -7.80 -2.55 2.31
C LEU A 69 -9.07 -3.36 2.49
N HIS A 70 -10.11 -2.77 3.06
CA HIS A 70 -11.40 -3.42 3.22
C HIS A 70 -12.01 -3.81 1.85
N SER A 71 -12.00 -2.89 0.88
CA SER A 71 -12.45 -3.16 -0.49
C SER A 71 -11.65 -4.30 -1.15
N ILE A 72 -10.33 -4.33 -0.97
CA ILE A 72 -9.47 -5.42 -1.46
C ILE A 72 -9.84 -6.74 -0.79
N GLU A 73 -9.99 -6.77 0.53
CA GLU A 73 -10.38 -7.98 1.28
C GLU A 73 -11.73 -8.54 0.79
N GLU A 74 -12.73 -7.67 0.57
CA GLU A 74 -14.03 -8.09 0.03
C GLU A 74 -13.92 -8.67 -1.38
N ARG A 75 -13.17 -8.02 -2.26
CA ARG A 75 -12.95 -8.51 -3.63
C ARG A 75 -12.21 -9.83 -3.66
N ARG A 76 -11.22 -10.02 -2.78
CA ARG A 76 -10.54 -11.31 -2.58
C ARG A 76 -11.49 -12.41 -2.13
N ARG A 77 -12.43 -12.11 -1.21
CA ARG A 77 -13.47 -13.07 -0.80
C ARG A 77 -14.41 -13.47 -1.95
N ARG A 78 -14.63 -12.57 -2.92
CA ARG A 78 -15.41 -12.84 -4.15
C ARG A 78 -14.62 -13.59 -5.23
N GLY A 79 -13.34 -13.88 -4.99
CA GLY A 79 -12.48 -14.65 -5.91
C GLY A 79 -11.54 -13.79 -6.76
N GLU A 80 -11.48 -12.47 -6.57
CA GLU A 80 -10.49 -11.63 -7.25
C GLU A 80 -9.09 -11.91 -6.67
N THR A 81 -8.15 -12.32 -7.51
CA THR A 81 -6.80 -12.74 -7.08
C THR A 81 -5.70 -12.00 -7.83
N ASP A 82 -6.05 -11.02 -8.66
CA ASP A 82 -5.07 -10.26 -9.42
C ASP A 82 -4.33 -9.26 -8.54
N ASN A 83 -3.11 -9.64 -8.18
CA ASN A 83 -2.21 -8.81 -7.38
C ASN A 83 -1.84 -7.49 -8.07
N HIS A 84 -1.76 -7.46 -9.41
CA HIS A 84 -1.46 -6.22 -10.13
C HIS A 84 -2.59 -5.22 -9.99
N LEU A 85 -3.83 -5.72 -9.94
CA LEU A 85 -5.00 -4.88 -9.77
C LEU A 85 -5.04 -4.23 -8.38
N PHE A 86 -4.74 -4.99 -7.33
CA PHE A 86 -4.66 -4.46 -5.96
C PHE A 86 -3.53 -3.43 -5.81
N LEU A 87 -2.38 -3.70 -6.43
CA LEU A 87 -1.26 -2.75 -6.43
C LEU A 87 -1.58 -1.50 -7.26
N ALA A 88 -2.33 -1.63 -8.36
CA ALA A 88 -2.80 -0.50 -9.16
C ALA A 88 -3.71 0.42 -8.33
N ASP A 89 -4.70 -0.15 -7.64
CA ASP A 89 -5.58 0.61 -6.75
C ASP A 89 -4.79 1.34 -5.66
N PHE A 90 -3.80 0.67 -5.07
CA PHE A 90 -2.94 1.28 -4.06
C PHE A 90 -2.12 2.46 -4.61
N TYR A 91 -1.51 2.32 -5.79
CA TYR A 91 -0.80 3.41 -6.44
C TYR A 91 -1.71 4.56 -6.86
N ALA A 92 -2.95 4.29 -7.24
CA ALA A 92 -3.94 5.33 -7.49
C ALA A 92 -4.20 6.15 -6.21
N TYR A 93 -4.34 5.48 -5.05
CA TYR A 93 -4.53 6.15 -3.76
C TYR A 93 -3.29 6.95 -3.30
N GLN A 94 -2.08 6.51 -3.64
CA GLN A 94 -0.85 7.28 -3.40
C GLN A 94 -0.69 8.48 -4.34
N GLY A 95 -1.52 8.61 -5.37
CA GLY A 95 -1.36 9.63 -6.42
C GLY A 95 -0.33 9.28 -7.49
N LYS A 96 0.21 8.05 -7.49
CA LYS A 96 1.13 7.53 -8.51
C LYS A 96 0.35 7.05 -9.74
N PHE A 97 -0.45 7.93 -10.34
CA PHE A 97 -1.41 7.57 -11.41
C PHE A 97 -0.75 6.94 -12.64
N GLY A 98 0.48 7.34 -12.99
CA GLY A 98 1.25 6.73 -14.07
C GLY A 98 1.57 5.25 -13.85
N GLU A 99 2.00 4.90 -12.64
CA GLU A 99 2.29 3.50 -12.28
C GLU A 99 1.01 2.69 -12.10
N ALA A 100 -0.04 3.29 -11.52
CA ALA A 100 -1.36 2.68 -11.42
C ALA A 100 -1.92 2.31 -12.81
N ALA A 101 -1.88 3.21 -13.78
CA ALA A 101 -2.36 2.96 -15.13
C ALA A 101 -1.59 1.83 -15.84
N LYS A 102 -0.26 1.76 -15.68
CA LYS A 102 0.56 0.66 -16.22
C LYS A 102 0.14 -0.68 -15.63
N LEU A 103 -0.13 -0.75 -14.32
CA LEU A 103 -0.57 -1.96 -13.65
C LEU A 103 -2.00 -2.36 -14.04
N TYR A 104 -2.93 -1.41 -14.12
CA TYR A 104 -4.27 -1.66 -14.63
C TYR A 104 -4.26 -2.23 -16.05
N LYS A 105 -3.40 -1.71 -16.93
CA LYS A 105 -3.23 -2.25 -18.28
C LYS A 105 -2.69 -3.69 -18.27
N ARG A 106 -1.70 -3.98 -17.41
CA ARG A 106 -1.16 -5.35 -17.22
C ARG A 106 -2.20 -6.32 -16.67
N ALA A 107 -3.10 -5.84 -15.82
CA ALA A 107 -4.25 -6.58 -15.28
C ALA A 107 -5.41 -6.74 -16.31
N GLY A 108 -5.27 -6.22 -17.53
CA GLY A 108 -6.35 -6.23 -18.53
C GLY A 108 -7.52 -5.30 -18.18
N GLN A 109 -7.34 -4.38 -17.24
CA GLN A 109 -8.35 -3.45 -16.71
C GLN A 109 -8.14 -2.04 -17.26
N GLU A 110 -7.94 -1.91 -18.57
CA GLU A 110 -7.71 -0.62 -19.25
C GLU A 110 -8.85 0.38 -19.01
N GLY A 111 -10.10 -0.11 -18.91
CA GLY A 111 -11.26 0.72 -18.57
C GLY A 111 -11.13 1.39 -17.19
N LYS A 112 -10.54 0.72 -16.19
CA LYS A 112 -10.28 1.33 -14.88
C LYS A 112 -9.22 2.42 -14.97
N ALA A 113 -8.17 2.20 -15.75
CA ALA A 113 -7.13 3.20 -15.97
C ALA A 113 -7.68 4.44 -16.71
N MET A 114 -8.54 4.25 -17.71
CA MET A 114 -9.21 5.34 -18.42
C MET A 114 -10.14 6.12 -17.50
N ASN A 115 -10.98 5.44 -16.72
CA ASN A 115 -11.90 6.09 -15.79
C ASN A 115 -11.12 6.91 -14.75
N MET A 116 -10.05 6.34 -14.18
CA MET A 116 -9.16 7.06 -13.25
C MET A 116 -8.63 8.37 -13.85
N TYR A 117 -8.06 8.34 -15.06
CA TYR A 117 -7.56 9.57 -15.67
C TYR A 117 -8.67 10.56 -16.04
N THR A 118 -9.84 10.06 -16.44
CA THR A 118 -11.00 10.90 -16.77
C THR A 118 -11.52 11.61 -15.52
N ASP A 119 -11.67 10.90 -14.41
CA ASP A 119 -12.12 11.44 -13.12
C ASP A 119 -11.15 12.50 -12.57
N LEU A 120 -9.84 12.31 -12.81
CA LEU A 120 -8.78 13.27 -12.46
C LEU A 120 -8.62 14.41 -13.48
N ARG A 121 -9.44 14.46 -14.53
CA ARG A 121 -9.36 15.42 -15.65
C ARG A 121 -8.04 15.39 -16.42
N MET A 122 -7.34 14.26 -16.38
CA MET A 122 -6.10 13.98 -17.09
C MET A 122 -6.39 13.42 -18.50
N PHE A 123 -7.19 14.15 -19.29
CA PHE A 123 -7.72 13.67 -20.58
C PHE A 123 -6.63 13.31 -21.60
N GLU A 124 -5.49 13.99 -21.57
CA GLU A 124 -4.36 13.68 -22.47
C GLU A 124 -3.80 12.28 -22.21
N TYR A 125 -3.76 11.83 -20.95
CA TYR A 125 -3.34 10.47 -20.61
C TYR A 125 -4.44 9.44 -20.86
N ALA A 126 -5.71 9.83 -20.70
CA ALA A 126 -6.85 8.95 -21.01
C ALA A 126 -6.90 8.55 -22.50
N LYS A 127 -6.58 9.47 -23.41
CA LYS A 127 -6.54 9.20 -24.87
C LYS A 127 -5.50 8.15 -25.26
N VAL A 128 -4.40 8.04 -24.51
CA VAL A 128 -3.29 7.12 -24.79
C VAL A 128 -3.61 5.67 -24.37
N ILE A 129 -4.68 5.48 -23.58
CA ILE A 129 -5.14 4.15 -23.17
C ILE A 129 -5.96 3.47 -24.29
N ILE A 130 -6.55 4.25 -25.20
CA ILE A 130 -7.26 3.79 -26.42
C ILE A 130 -6.25 3.25 -27.43
#